data_AF-A0A9D9MLM9-F1
#
_entry.id   AF-A0A9D9MLM9-F1
#
_cell.length_a   1.000
_cell.length_b   1.000
_cell.length_c   1.000
_cell.angle_alpha   90.00
_cell.angle_beta   90.00
_cell.angle_gamma   90.00
#
_symmetry.space_group_name_H-M   'P 1'
#
loop_
_entity.id
_entity.type
_entity.pdbx_description
1 polymer ?
#
loop_
_entity_poly.entity_id
_entity_poly.type
_entity_poly.pdbx_seq_one_letter_code
_entity_poly.pdbx_strand_id
1 'polypeptide(L)'
;MTIDELYKAFNDIEFQATRILKAKNLDRDHLSRFNQRTEEIRLQLVSMRLQGAIHDTMNELKTIDEEYLPKLSFGRKVLNILLFGQHKKRFQSKGQLRYFMEEVSKRKQLFMHAKGELNED
;
A
#
# COMPACT_ATOMS: atom_id res chain seq x y z
N MET A 1 -17.23 -12.33 -5.64
CA MET A 1 -16.19 -13.35 -5.40
C MET A 1 -16.75 -14.42 -4.48
N THR A 2 -16.44 -15.69 -4.73
CA THR A 2 -16.66 -16.80 -3.78
C THR A 2 -15.53 -16.84 -2.72
N ILE A 3 -15.66 -17.66 -1.68
CA ILE A 3 -14.63 -17.82 -0.63
C ILE A 3 -13.31 -18.33 -1.23
N ASP A 4 -13.35 -19.28 -2.16
CA ASP A 4 -12.14 -19.77 -2.86
C ASP A 4 -11.48 -18.67 -3.70
N GLU A 5 -12.26 -17.80 -4.32
CA GLU A 5 -11.74 -16.66 -5.07
C GLU A 5 -11.11 -15.62 -4.15
N LEU A 6 -11.65 -15.42 -2.94
CA LEU A 6 -11.07 -14.57 -1.90
C LEU A 6 -9.70 -15.11 -1.46
N TYR A 7 -9.58 -16.42 -1.20
CA TYR A 7 -8.31 -17.07 -0.87
C TYR A 7 -7.27 -16.95 -1.98
N LYS A 8 -7.69 -17.13 -3.25
CA LYS A 8 -6.81 -16.87 -4.41
C LYS A 8 -6.40 -15.41 -4.48
N ALA A 9 -7.31 -14.48 -4.19
CA ALA A 9 -7.04 -13.05 -4.20
C ALA A 9 -6.05 -12.64 -3.10
N PHE A 10 -6.12 -13.23 -1.90
CA PHE A 10 -5.12 -13.02 -0.85
C PHE A 10 -3.73 -13.47 -1.29
N ASN A 11 -3.61 -14.66 -1.87
CA ASN A 11 -2.32 -15.17 -2.37
C ASN A 11 -1.76 -14.28 -3.49
N ASP A 12 -2.62 -13.79 -4.38
CA ASP A 12 -2.22 -12.87 -5.45
C ASP A 12 -1.74 -11.52 -4.89
N ILE A 13 -2.45 -10.93 -3.92
CA ILE A 13 -2.00 -9.70 -3.23
C ILE A 13 -0.65 -9.94 -2.54
N GLU A 14 -0.48 -11.07 -1.87
CA GLU A 14 0.78 -11.39 -1.20
C GLU A 14 1.94 -11.48 -2.19
N PHE A 15 1.70 -12.12 -3.34
CA PHE A 15 2.68 -12.22 -4.42
C PHE A 15 3.01 -10.85 -5.02
N GLN A 16 1.98 -10.05 -5.34
CA GLN A 16 2.14 -8.71 -5.89
C GLN A 16 2.88 -7.78 -4.93
N ALA A 17 2.51 -7.78 -3.65
CA ALA A 17 3.18 -7.00 -2.61
C ALA A 17 4.66 -7.41 -2.51
N THR A 18 4.95 -8.71 -2.48
CA THR A 18 6.33 -9.22 -2.43
C THR A 18 7.14 -8.81 -3.66
N ARG A 19 6.52 -8.81 -4.85
CA ARG A 19 7.15 -8.36 -6.08
C ARG A 19 7.48 -6.87 -6.04
N ILE A 20 6.53 -6.04 -5.60
CA ILE A 20 6.74 -4.59 -5.45
C ILE A 20 7.84 -4.30 -4.43
N LEU A 21 7.83 -4.98 -3.28
CA LEU A 21 8.85 -4.83 -2.23
C LEU A 21 10.26 -5.27 -2.67
N LYS A 22 10.36 -6.17 -3.63
CA LYS A 22 11.66 -6.59 -4.22
C LYS A 22 12.08 -5.72 -5.39
N ALA A 23 11.16 -4.95 -5.97
CA ALA A 23 11.47 -4.09 -7.12
C ALA A 23 12.36 -2.91 -6.67
N LYS A 24 13.42 -2.64 -7.44
CA LYS A 24 14.31 -1.49 -7.19
C LYS A 24 13.72 -0.16 -7.67
N ASN A 25 12.73 -0.22 -8.57
CA ASN A 25 12.07 0.93 -9.16
C ASN A 25 10.57 0.86 -8.92
N LEU A 26 9.94 2.01 -8.70
CA LEU A 26 8.50 2.13 -8.58
C LEU A 26 7.88 2.12 -9.97
N ASP A 27 7.12 1.07 -10.29
CA ASP A 27 6.23 1.09 -11.44
C ASP A 27 4.83 1.51 -10.97
N ARG A 28 4.37 2.66 -11.48
CA ARG A 28 3.08 3.25 -11.09
C ARG A 28 1.91 2.39 -11.53
N ASP A 29 2.03 1.71 -12.67
CA ASP A 29 0.94 0.87 -13.18
C ASP A 29 0.75 -0.36 -12.28
N HIS A 30 1.84 -0.94 -11.79
CA HIS A 30 1.78 -2.04 -10.82
C HIS A 30 1.23 -1.61 -9.48
N LEU A 31 1.57 -0.40 -9.01
CA LEU A 31 1.05 0.13 -7.77
C LEU A 31 -0.47 0.41 -7.87
N SER A 32 -0.92 1.01 -8.97
CA SER A 32 -2.33 1.32 -9.18
C SER A 32 -3.19 0.04 -9.25
N ARG A 33 -2.72 -0.99 -9.98
CA ARG A 33 -3.38 -2.30 -10.00
C ARG A 33 -3.43 -2.96 -8.62
N PHE A 34 -2.34 -2.88 -7.86
CA PHE A 34 -2.30 -3.38 -6.49
C PHE A 34 -3.29 -2.65 -5.59
N ASN A 35 -3.40 -1.33 -5.74
CA ASN A 35 -4.31 -0.48 -4.98
C ASN A 35 -5.78 -0.84 -5.28
N GLN A 36 -6.14 -0.94 -6.57
CA GLN A 36 -7.48 -1.37 -7.00
C GLN A 36 -7.86 -2.73 -6.42
N ARG A 37 -6.96 -3.72 -6.56
CA ARG A 37 -7.22 -5.07 -6.06
C ARG A 37 -7.31 -5.14 -4.54
N THR A 38 -6.51 -4.34 -3.84
CA THR A 38 -6.59 -4.18 -2.38
C THR A 38 -7.96 -3.64 -1.96
N GLU A 39 -8.48 -2.63 -2.66
CA GLU A 39 -9.80 -2.06 -2.36
C GLU A 39 -10.93 -3.04 -2.64
N GLU A 40 -10.86 -3.82 -3.73
CA GLU A 40 -11.85 -4.87 -4.01
C GLU A 40 -11.94 -5.89 -2.88
N ILE A 41 -10.79 -6.39 -2.40
CA ILE A 41 -10.75 -7.34 -1.28
C ILE A 41 -11.25 -6.67 0.01
N ARG A 42 -10.85 -5.43 0.27
CA ARG A 42 -11.28 -4.68 1.45
C ARG A 42 -12.80 -4.53 1.50
N LEU A 43 -13.41 -4.08 0.40
CA LEU A 43 -14.87 -3.94 0.30
C LEU A 43 -15.58 -5.26 0.53
N GLN A 44 -15.02 -6.36 -0.01
CA GLN A 44 -15.58 -7.68 0.21
C GLN A 44 -15.46 -8.13 1.67
N LEU A 45 -14.30 -7.97 2.31
CA LEU A 45 -14.10 -8.31 3.72
C LEU A 45 -15.02 -7.51 4.64
N VAL A 46 -15.20 -6.21 4.37
CA VAL A 46 -16.16 -5.36 5.07
C VAL A 46 -17.58 -5.88 4.85
N SER A 47 -17.95 -6.27 3.62
CA SER A 47 -19.28 -6.81 3.32
C SER A 47 -19.57 -8.14 4.01
N MET A 48 -18.53 -8.95 4.27
CA MET A 48 -18.65 -10.22 4.98
C MET A 48 -18.89 -10.04 6.50
N ARG A 49 -18.81 -8.79 7.02
CA ARG A 49 -19.07 -8.45 8.43
C ARG A 49 -18.39 -9.41 9.42
N LEU A 50 -17.13 -9.76 9.15
CA LEU A 50 -16.30 -10.50 10.10
C LEU A 50 -16.35 -9.76 11.45
N GLN A 51 -16.74 -10.43 12.53
CA GLN A 51 -16.78 -9.81 13.85
C GLN A 51 -15.34 -9.63 14.35
N GLY A 52 -14.96 -8.41 14.76
CA GLY A 52 -13.69 -8.19 15.45
C GLY A 52 -12.90 -6.96 14.99
N ALA A 53 -11.72 -6.79 15.59
CA ALA A 53 -10.82 -5.65 15.36
C ALA A 53 -10.33 -5.53 13.90
N ILE A 54 -10.37 -6.62 13.11
CA ILE A 54 -10.06 -6.57 11.67
C ILE A 54 -11.09 -5.75 10.90
N HIS A 55 -12.36 -5.83 11.26
CA HIS A 55 -13.39 -5.07 10.55
C HIS A 55 -13.16 -3.57 10.69
N ASP A 56 -12.89 -3.11 11.91
CA ASP A 56 -12.63 -1.69 12.18
C ASP A 56 -11.35 -1.22 11.48
N THR A 57 -10.27 -2.01 11.55
CA THR A 57 -9.00 -1.66 10.87
C THR A 57 -9.10 -1.67 9.34
N MET A 58 -9.89 -2.58 8.75
CA MET A 58 -10.16 -2.60 7.31
C MET A 58 -11.13 -1.50 6.86
N ASN A 59 -12.03 -1.06 7.75
CA ASN A 59 -12.93 0.05 7.48
C ASN A 59 -12.20 1.40 7.54
N GLU A 60 -11.25 1.55 8.45
CA GLU A 60 -10.39 2.74 8.58
C GLU A 60 -9.25 2.80 7.55
N LEU A 61 -8.93 1.67 6.89
CA LEU A 61 -7.87 1.61 5.89
C LEU A 61 -8.20 2.53 4.70
N LYS A 62 -7.37 3.55 4.51
CA LYS A 62 -7.47 4.46 3.36
C LYS A 62 -6.77 3.89 2.14
N THR A 63 -7.26 4.29 0.97
CA THR A 63 -6.58 4.09 -0.33
C THR A 63 -5.16 4.64 -0.29
N ILE A 64 -4.21 3.95 -0.96
CA ILE A 64 -2.86 4.50 -1.12
C ILE A 64 -2.96 5.80 -1.92
N ASP A 65 -2.31 6.85 -1.43
CA ASP A 65 -2.18 8.11 -2.17
C ASP A 65 -1.13 7.96 -3.28
N GLU A 66 -1.59 7.74 -4.51
CA GLU A 66 -0.74 7.55 -5.69
C GLU A 66 0.04 8.82 -6.08
N GLU A 67 -0.41 9.99 -5.63
CA GLU A 67 0.21 11.29 -5.89
C GLU A 67 1.03 11.81 -4.72
N TYR A 68 1.27 10.99 -3.69
CA TYR A 68 1.95 11.41 -2.48
C TYR A 68 3.25 12.19 -2.77
N LEU A 69 3.34 13.41 -2.23
CA LEU A 69 4.53 14.25 -2.34
C LEU A 69 5.14 14.45 -0.95
N PRO A 70 6.40 14.04 -0.72
CA PRO A 70 7.02 14.19 0.59
C PRO A 70 7.17 15.67 0.93
N LYS A 71 6.68 16.06 2.11
CA LYS A 71 6.78 17.45 2.61
C LYS A 71 8.26 17.83 2.77
N LEU A 72 8.64 18.94 2.14
CA LEU A 72 9.98 19.52 2.29
C LEU A 72 10.05 20.37 3.56
N SER A 73 11.00 20.07 4.44
CA SER A 73 11.32 20.93 5.58
C SER A 73 11.86 22.29 5.11
N PHE A 74 11.70 23.32 5.94
CA PHE A 74 12.11 24.70 5.62
C PHE A 74 13.58 24.79 5.20
N GLY A 75 14.51 24.16 5.93
CA GLY A 75 15.94 24.14 5.57
C GLY A 75 16.23 23.45 4.23
N ARG A 76 15.47 22.41 3.86
CA ARG A 76 15.62 21.75 2.56
C ARG A 76 15.09 22.59 1.41
N LYS A 77 14.13 23.50 1.64
CA LYS A 77 13.70 24.46 0.62
C LYS A 77 14.84 25.44 0.28
N VAL A 78 15.56 25.92 1.29
CA VAL A 78 16.72 26.83 1.11
C VAL A 78 17.84 26.14 0.34
N LEU A 79 18.20 24.91 0.74
CA LEU A 79 19.20 24.11 0.00
C LEU A 79 18.78 23.82 -1.45
N ASN A 80 17.48 23.66 -1.71
CA ASN A 80 16.99 23.41 -3.06
C ASN A 80 17.08 24.65 -3.97
N ILE A 81 16.97 25.85 -3.41
CA ILE A 81 17.19 27.11 -4.14
C ILE A 81 18.68 27.26 -4.47
N LEU A 82 19.56 26.96 -3.49
CA LEU A 82 21.02 26.99 -3.67
C LEU A 82 21.54 25.96 -4.69
N LEU A 83 20.95 24.76 -4.74
CA LEU A 83 21.36 23.66 -5.61
C LEU A 83 20.56 23.58 -6.93
N PHE A 84 19.97 24.70 -7.38
CA PHE A 84 19.22 24.80 -8.64
C PHE A 84 18.16 23.70 -8.86
N GLY A 85 17.46 23.27 -7.80
CA GLY A 85 16.31 22.38 -7.92
C GLY A 85 16.61 20.89 -8.17
N GLN A 86 17.86 20.48 -8.41
CA GLN A 86 18.20 19.06 -8.67
C GLN A 86 17.96 18.17 -7.44
N HIS A 87 18.19 18.73 -6.24
CA HIS A 87 18.03 18.01 -4.98
C HIS A 87 16.56 17.65 -4.69
N LYS A 88 15.60 18.52 -5.05
CA LYS A 88 14.16 18.27 -4.87
C LYS A 88 13.67 17.07 -5.65
N LYS A 89 14.04 16.90 -6.93
CA LYS A 89 13.57 15.78 -7.76
C LYS A 89 13.99 14.43 -7.19
N ARG A 90 15.27 14.28 -6.80
CA ARG A 90 15.81 13.05 -6.20
C ARG A 90 15.26 12.79 -4.80
N PHE A 91 15.02 13.84 -4.02
CA PHE A 91 14.41 13.71 -2.70
C PHE A 91 12.95 13.26 -2.80
N GLN A 92 12.19 13.84 -3.73
CA GLN A 92 10.79 13.49 -3.95
C GLN A 92 10.63 12.05 -4.40
N SER A 93 11.43 11.59 -5.37
CA SER A 93 11.34 10.20 -5.84
C SER A 93 11.70 9.18 -4.76
N LYS A 94 12.74 9.44 -3.95
CA LYS A 94 13.11 8.57 -2.82
C LYS A 94 12.06 8.57 -1.72
N GLY A 95 11.48 9.73 -1.39
CA GLY A 95 10.44 9.84 -0.37
C GLY A 95 9.14 9.15 -0.79
N GLN A 96 8.77 9.27 -2.07
CA GLN A 96 7.66 8.55 -2.68
C GLN A 96 7.85 7.04 -2.59
N LEU A 97 8.99 6.54 -3.07
CA LEU A 97 9.32 5.12 -3.01
C LEU A 97 9.19 4.59 -1.58
N ARG A 98 9.77 5.28 -0.59
CA ARG A 98 9.71 4.84 0.81
C ARG A 98 8.28 4.76 1.34
N TYR A 99 7.46 5.79 1.07
CA TYR A 99 6.05 5.80 1.46
C TYR A 99 5.30 4.60 0.86
N PHE A 100 5.45 4.35 -0.45
CA PHE A 100 4.79 3.23 -1.10
C PHE A 100 5.24 1.88 -0.56
N MET A 101 6.54 1.71 -0.29
CA MET A 101 7.07 0.46 0.27
C MET A 101 6.54 0.20 1.69
N GLU A 102 6.46 1.23 2.52
CA GLU A 102 5.86 1.13 3.86
C GLU A 102 4.38 0.77 3.79
N GLU A 103 3.60 1.43 2.92
CA GLU A 103 2.16 1.15 2.77
C GLU A 103 1.88 -0.24 2.20
N VAL A 104 2.63 -0.68 1.18
CA VAL A 104 2.51 -2.03 0.62
C VAL A 104 2.87 -3.08 1.68
N SER A 105 3.90 -2.83 2.49
CA SER A 105 4.29 -3.74 3.58
C SER A 105 3.21 -3.85 4.65
N LYS A 106 2.63 -2.72 5.09
CA LYS A 106 1.54 -2.72 6.08
C LYS A 106 0.33 -3.49 5.56
N ARG A 107 -0.08 -3.22 4.31
CA ARG A 107 -1.21 -3.90 3.68
C ARG A 107 -0.98 -5.41 3.57
N LYS A 108 0.23 -5.84 3.19
CA LYS A 108 0.59 -7.26 3.18
C LYS A 108 0.39 -7.90 4.55
N GLN A 109 0.87 -7.27 5.62
CA GLN A 109 0.73 -7.80 6.98
C GLN A 109 -0.74 -7.88 7.41
N LEU A 110 -1.53 -6.83 7.14
CA LEU A 110 -2.97 -6.81 7.45
C LEU A 110 -3.73 -7.92 6.73
N PHE A 111 -3.45 -8.14 5.44
CA PHE A 111 -4.11 -9.20 4.69
C PHE A 111 -3.65 -10.60 5.09
N MET A 112 -2.40 -10.79 5.49
CA MET A 112 -1.93 -12.05 6.08
C MET A 112 -2.65 -12.34 7.41
N HIS A 113 -2.84 -11.31 8.25
CA HIS A 113 -3.57 -11.43 9.51
C HIS A 113 -5.05 -11.78 9.26
N ALA A 114 -5.71 -11.07 8.33
CA ALA A 114 -7.09 -11.34 7.95
C ALA A 114 -7.29 -12.75 7.37
N LYS A 115 -6.34 -13.24 6.56
CA LYS A 115 -6.33 -14.62 6.10
C LYS A 115 -6.15 -15.62 7.25
N GLY A 116 -5.37 -15.27 8.29
CA GLY A 116 -5.21 -16.08 9.49
C GLY A 116 -6.53 -16.29 10.22
N GLU A 117 -7.21 -15.20 10.57
CA GLU A 117 -8.52 -15.27 11.26
C GLU A 117 -9.57 -16.05 10.45
N LEU A 118 -9.62 -15.85 9.14
CA LEU A 118 -10.54 -16.59 8.25
C LEU A 118 -10.29 -18.10 8.16
N ASN A 119 -9.12 -18.60 8.56
CA ASN A 119 -8.84 -20.04 8.63
C ASN A 119 -9.11 -20.64 10.01
N GLU A 120 -9.24 -19.81 11.05
CA GLU A 120 -9.50 -20.25 12.43
C GLU A 120 -11.01 -20.37 12.72
N ASP A 121 -11.86 -19.69 11.94
CA ASP A 121 -13.32 -19.87 11.89
C ASP A 121 -13.75 -20.97 10.90
#